data_AF-A0A1F3ZTR2-F1
#
_entry.id   AF-A0A1F3ZTR2-F1
#
_cell.length_a   1.000
_cell.length_b   1.000
_cell.length_c   1.000
_cell.angle_alpha   90.00
_cell.angle_beta   90.00
_cell.angle_gamma   90.00
#
_symmetry.space_group_name_H-M   'P 1'
#
loop_
_entity.id
_entity.type
_entity.pdbx_description
1 polymer ?
#
loop_
_entity_poly.entity_id
_entity_poly.type
_entity_poly.pdbx_seq_one_letter_code
_entity_poly.pdbx_strand_id
1 'polypeptide(L)'
;MGYTSNPRQLGWASMVYVGETDDSALREAGPHFENFRNRFLKKPLEMLLPPGYSSRESMKAIALSKADITGAVDAKRAVDMGMFVCGSARTVRETLIRYAKEIGFGNLLVMLQFGTLPAELTRRNMQRFAEEVMPQVRRASQEMHGEAALPL
;
A
#
# COMPACT_ATOMS: atom_id res chain seq x y z
N MET A 1 -17.27 -5.26 29.84
CA MET A 1 -17.83 -4.86 28.53
C MET A 1 -16.69 -4.85 27.54
N GLY A 2 -16.76 -5.64 26.47
CA GLY A 2 -15.70 -5.73 25.47
C GLY A 2 -16.26 -5.32 24.12
N TYR A 3 -15.64 -4.33 23.49
CA TYR A 3 -15.95 -3.93 22.13
C TYR A 3 -15.19 -4.84 21.16
N THR A 4 -15.91 -5.52 20.26
CA THR A 4 -15.29 -6.27 19.16
C THR A 4 -15.34 -5.41 17.90
N SER A 5 -14.18 -5.03 17.37
CA SER A 5 -14.12 -4.21 16.16
C SER A 5 -14.61 -4.97 14.94
N ASN A 6 -15.46 -4.32 14.16
CA ASN A 6 -15.84 -4.82 12.84
C ASN A 6 -14.70 -4.51 11.85
N PRO A 7 -14.27 -5.46 10.99
CA PRO A 7 -13.27 -5.21 9.95
C PRO A 7 -13.53 -3.93 9.13
N ARG A 8 -14.80 -3.58 8.91
CA ARG A 8 -15.22 -2.36 8.17
C ARG A 8 -14.91 -1.05 8.88
N GLN A 9 -14.33 -1.08 10.07
CA GLN A 9 -13.86 0.11 10.77
C GLN A 9 -12.36 0.32 10.60
N LEU A 10 -11.66 -0.65 10.00
CA LEU A 10 -10.27 -0.55 9.63
C LEU A 10 -10.16 -0.34 8.12
N GLY A 11 -9.50 0.75 7.74
CA GLY A 11 -9.14 1.07 6.37
C GLY A 11 -7.63 0.92 6.17
N TRP A 12 -7.24 0.33 5.05
CA TRP A 12 -5.85 0.32 4.61
C TRP A 12 -5.71 1.05 3.28
N ALA A 13 -4.75 1.99 3.22
CA ALA A 13 -4.45 2.75 2.02
C ALA A 13 -3.12 2.27 1.43
N SER A 14 -3.11 1.97 0.13
CA SER A 14 -1.91 1.49 -0.55
C SER A 14 -1.80 2.06 -1.95
N MET A 15 -0.56 2.34 -2.38
CA MET A 15 -0.25 2.56 -3.79
C MET A 15 -0.25 1.22 -4.50
N VAL A 16 -1.03 1.14 -5.59
CA VAL A 16 -1.19 -0.10 -6.34
C VAL A 16 -0.85 0.15 -7.80
N TYR A 17 -0.01 -0.71 -8.39
CA TYR A 17 0.27 -0.70 -9.82
C TYR A 17 0.18 -2.10 -10.44
N VAL A 18 -0.59 -2.21 -11.53
CA VAL A 18 -0.84 -3.45 -12.26
C VAL A 18 -0.17 -3.39 -13.64
N GLY A 19 0.93 -4.11 -13.78
CA GLY A 19 1.64 -4.32 -15.05
C GLY A 19 1.18 -5.59 -15.77
N GLU A 20 1.75 -5.84 -16.95
CA GLU A 20 1.54 -7.10 -17.69
C GLU A 20 2.23 -8.26 -16.98
N THR A 21 3.43 -8.00 -16.45
CA THR A 21 4.20 -8.94 -15.63
C THR A 21 4.70 -8.22 -14.38
N ASP A 22 5.18 -8.99 -13.40
CA ASP A 22 5.77 -8.41 -12.19
C ASP A 22 6.97 -7.50 -12.52
N ASP A 23 7.81 -7.94 -13.46
CA ASP A 23 8.97 -7.17 -13.90
C ASP A 23 8.56 -5.90 -14.68
N SER A 24 7.55 -5.99 -15.55
CA SER A 24 7.09 -4.81 -16.30
C SER A 24 6.47 -3.78 -15.36
N ALA A 25 5.68 -4.24 -14.39
CA ALA A 25 5.06 -3.40 -13.37
C ALA A 25 6.12 -2.59 -12.60
N LEU A 26 7.17 -3.28 -12.12
CA LEU A 26 8.22 -2.63 -11.36
C LEU A 26 9.04 -1.66 -12.21
N ARG A 27 9.36 -2.01 -13.46
CA ARG A 27 10.07 -1.10 -14.38
C ARG A 27 9.26 0.16 -14.71
N GLU A 28 7.96 -0.01 -14.96
CA GLU A 28 7.07 1.09 -15.34
C GLU A 28 6.81 2.04 -14.16
N ALA A 29 6.52 1.50 -12.97
CA ALA A 29 6.04 2.29 -11.85
C ALA A 29 7.10 2.62 -10.79
N GLY A 30 8.19 1.85 -10.72
CA GLY A 30 9.23 2.00 -9.70
C GLY A 30 9.81 3.41 -9.61
N PRO A 31 10.26 4.03 -10.72
CA PRO A 31 10.79 5.39 -10.70
C PRO A 31 9.79 6.43 -10.19
N HIS A 32 8.50 6.22 -10.43
CA HIS A 32 7.42 7.13 -10.00
C HIS A 32 7.13 6.99 -8.51
N PHE A 33 7.16 5.76 -7.99
CA PHE A 33 7.07 5.49 -6.55
C PHE A 33 8.27 6.08 -5.81
N GLU A 34 9.48 5.84 -6.30
CA GLU A 34 10.70 6.34 -5.65
C GLU A 34 10.75 7.87 -5.63
N ASN A 35 10.31 8.53 -6.70
CA ASN A 35 10.21 9.99 -6.72
C ASN A 35 9.21 10.49 -5.65
N PHE A 36 8.04 9.87 -5.56
CA PHE A 36 7.06 10.18 -4.52
C PHE A 36 7.63 9.97 -3.10
N ARG A 37 8.18 8.77 -2.82
CA ARG A 37 8.65 8.38 -1.49
C ARG A 37 9.91 9.13 -1.04
N ASN A 38 10.87 9.32 -1.95
CA ASN A 38 12.21 9.81 -1.60
C ASN A 38 12.36 11.33 -1.82
N ARG A 39 11.51 11.93 -2.66
CA ARG A 39 11.56 13.38 -2.93
C ARG A 39 10.34 14.10 -2.37
N PHE A 40 9.13 13.71 -2.76
CA PHE A 40 7.92 14.46 -2.40
C PHE A 40 7.50 14.27 -0.94
N LEU A 41 7.76 13.09 -0.37
CA LEU A 41 7.48 12.76 1.03
C LEU A 41 8.70 12.88 1.95
N LYS A 42 9.79 13.50 1.49
CA LYS A 42 10.97 13.71 2.35
C LYS A 42 10.61 14.64 3.51
N LYS A 43 10.61 14.11 4.73
CA LYS A 43 10.31 14.84 5.96
C LYS A 43 11.56 14.96 6.83
N PRO A 44 11.74 16.09 7.53
CA PRO A 44 12.75 16.20 8.58
C PRO A 44 12.42 15.22 9.71
N LEU A 45 13.43 14.76 10.44
CA LEU A 45 13.30 13.68 11.43
C LEU A 45 12.31 14.03 12.54
N GLU A 46 12.26 15.31 12.92
CA GLU A 46 11.38 15.86 13.95
C GLU A 46 9.89 15.76 13.57
N MET A 47 9.59 15.70 12.27
CA MET A 47 8.22 15.49 11.79
C MET A 47 7.85 13.99 11.76
N LEU A 48 8.85 13.11 11.60
CA LEU A 48 8.64 11.65 11.69
C LEU A 48 8.57 11.18 13.16
N LEU A 49 9.32 11.84 14.04
CA LEU A 49 9.47 11.52 15.45
C LEU A 49 9.23 12.79 16.28
N PRO A 50 7.96 13.15 16.55
CA PRO A 50 7.66 14.32 17.35
C PRO A 50 8.33 14.21 18.73
N PRO A 51 8.99 15.28 19.21
CA PRO A 51 9.65 15.25 20.51
C PRO A 51 8.64 14.95 21.62
N GLY A 52 9.02 14.03 22.53
CA GLY A 52 8.19 13.61 23.65
C GLY A 52 7.26 12.40 23.42
N TYR A 53 7.11 11.92 22.17
CA TYR A 53 6.26 10.76 21.85
C TYR A 53 7.00 9.41 21.84
N SER A 54 8.33 9.42 21.94
CA SER A 54 9.17 8.23 21.93
C SER A 54 10.00 8.12 23.21
N SER A 55 10.06 6.92 23.80
CA SER A 55 10.94 6.61 24.92
C SER A 55 12.42 6.68 24.49
N ARG A 56 13.35 6.80 25.45
CA ARG A 56 14.79 6.76 25.15
C ARG A 56 15.19 5.43 24.51
N GLU A 57 14.55 4.34 24.91
CA GLU A 57 14.74 2.98 24.40
C GLU A 57 14.25 2.88 22.95
N SER A 58 13.05 3.39 22.66
CA SER A 58 12.52 3.47 21.29
C SER A 58 13.42 4.31 20.38
N MET A 59 13.92 5.44 20.87
CA MET A 59 14.85 6.30 20.12
C MET A 59 16.18 5.61 19.83
N LYS A 60 16.69 4.77 20.75
CA LYS A 60 17.89 3.95 20.51
C LYS A 60 17.64 2.90 19.41
N ALA A 61 16.50 2.21 19.45
CA ALA A 61 16.15 1.23 18.42
C ALA A 61 16.01 1.88 17.04
N ILE A 62 15.35 3.04 16.97
CA ILE A 62 15.24 3.85 15.75
C ILE A 62 16.61 4.32 15.26
N ALA A 63 17.50 4.73 16.18
CA ALA A 63 18.85 5.16 15.83
C ALA A 63 19.67 4.01 15.19
N LEU A 64 19.42 2.78 15.62
CA LEU A 64 20.03 1.56 15.07
C LEU A 64 19.40 1.14 13.73
N SER A 65 18.11 1.42 13.51
CA SER A 65 17.39 1.10 12.26
C SER A 65 17.35 2.25 11.24
N LYS A 66 18.13 3.32 11.43
CA LYS A 66 18.05 4.61 10.70
C LYS A 66 17.90 4.48 9.18
N ALA A 67 18.56 3.50 8.57
CA ALA A 67 18.53 3.28 7.13
C ALA A 67 17.11 2.99 6.59
N ASP A 68 16.33 2.14 7.28
CA ASP A 68 14.98 1.76 6.84
C ASP A 68 13.95 2.90 7.00
N ILE A 69 14.20 3.83 7.93
CA ILE A 69 13.29 4.93 8.26
C ILE A 69 13.61 6.20 7.47
N THR A 70 14.90 6.52 7.32
CA THR A 70 15.36 7.82 6.79
C THR A 70 16.09 7.72 5.45
N GLY A 71 16.47 6.51 5.02
CA GLY A 71 17.14 6.27 3.75
C GLY A 71 16.23 6.38 2.54
N ALA A 72 16.85 6.48 1.37
CA ALA A 72 16.15 6.29 0.11
C ALA A 72 15.68 4.84 0.02
N VAL A 73 14.41 4.64 -0.32
CA VAL A 73 13.81 3.31 -0.49
C VAL A 73 13.67 3.05 -1.98
N ASP A 74 14.31 1.99 -2.47
CA ASP A 74 14.11 1.51 -3.84
C ASP A 74 12.74 0.82 -3.99
N ALA A 75 12.17 0.85 -5.18
CA ALA A 75 10.82 0.34 -5.42
C ALA A 75 10.70 -1.15 -5.10
N LYS A 76 11.73 -1.96 -5.37
CA LYS A 76 11.69 -3.40 -5.08
C LYS A 76 11.61 -3.62 -3.57
N ARG A 77 12.45 -2.93 -2.80
CA ARG A 77 12.42 -2.97 -1.35
C ARG A 77 11.08 -2.49 -0.80
N ALA A 78 10.48 -1.45 -1.40
CA ALA A 78 9.15 -0.99 -1.01
C ALA A 78 8.06 -2.05 -1.24
N VAL A 79 8.16 -2.84 -2.31
CA VAL A 79 7.28 -3.99 -2.55
C VAL A 79 7.50 -5.06 -1.48
N ASP A 80 8.76 -5.42 -1.22
CA ASP A 80 9.14 -6.42 -0.22
C ASP A 80 8.67 -6.01 1.20
N MET A 81 8.59 -4.71 1.49
CA MET A 81 8.09 -4.16 2.76
C MET A 81 6.57 -3.94 2.82
N GLY A 82 5.83 -4.19 1.73
CA GLY A 82 4.40 -3.92 1.65
C GLY A 82 4.01 -2.43 1.58
N MET A 83 4.98 -1.53 1.36
CA MET A 83 4.74 -0.09 1.15
C MET A 83 4.18 0.22 -0.25
N PHE A 84 4.43 -0.67 -1.21
CA PHE A 84 3.98 -0.56 -2.59
C PHE A 84 3.46 -1.91 -3.08
N VAL A 85 2.21 -1.99 -3.54
CA VAL A 85 1.68 -3.22 -4.15
C VAL A 85 1.85 -3.11 -5.66
N CYS A 86 2.85 -3.80 -6.20
CA CYS A 86 3.21 -3.69 -7.62
C CYS A 86 3.43 -5.08 -8.22
N GLY A 87 2.79 -5.36 -9.36
CA GLY A 87 3.01 -6.62 -10.06
C GLY A 87 2.00 -6.84 -11.20
N SER A 88 1.96 -8.07 -11.70
CA SER A 88 0.88 -8.56 -12.55
C SER A 88 -0.45 -8.58 -11.79
N ALA A 89 -1.58 -8.64 -12.51
CA ALA A 89 -2.91 -8.71 -11.89
C ALA A 89 -3.04 -9.87 -10.89
N ARG A 90 -2.37 -11.00 -11.16
CA ARG A 90 -2.31 -12.14 -10.24
C ARG A 90 -1.56 -11.82 -8.95
N THR A 91 -0.36 -11.28 -9.07
CA THR A 91 0.46 -10.93 -7.90
C THR A 91 -0.23 -9.87 -7.04
N VAL A 92 -0.86 -8.87 -7.67
CA VAL A 92 -1.59 -7.82 -6.96
C VAL A 92 -2.81 -8.38 -6.23
N ARG A 93 -3.69 -9.17 -6.88
CA ARG A 93 -4.87 -9.73 -6.19
C ARG A 93 -4.48 -10.65 -5.05
N GLU A 94 -3.49 -11.52 -5.23
CA GLU A 94 -3.02 -12.44 -4.19
C GLU A 94 -2.45 -11.67 -2.99
N THR A 95 -1.67 -10.62 -3.25
CA THR A 95 -1.11 -9.75 -2.21
C THR A 95 -2.20 -9.01 -1.44
N LEU A 96 -3.16 -8.39 -2.11
CA LEU A 96 -4.25 -7.66 -1.46
C LEU A 96 -5.14 -8.58 -0.61
N ILE A 97 -5.46 -9.77 -1.12
CA ILE A 97 -6.25 -10.77 -0.39
C ILE A 97 -5.48 -11.28 0.83
N ARG A 98 -4.19 -11.56 0.68
CA ARG A 98 -3.32 -11.95 1.79
C ARG A 98 -3.31 -10.88 2.88
N TYR A 99 -3.07 -9.61 2.52
CA TYR A 99 -3.06 -8.52 3.48
C TYR A 99 -4.42 -8.29 4.14
N ALA A 100 -5.53 -8.44 3.41
CA ALA A 100 -6.86 -8.37 4.01
C ALA A 100 -7.06 -9.46 5.08
N LYS A 101 -6.56 -10.69 4.85
CA LYS A 101 -6.62 -11.79 5.82
C LYS A 101 -5.71 -11.57 7.03
N GLU A 102 -4.49 -11.09 6.80
CA GLU A 102 -3.49 -10.91 7.86
C GLU A 102 -3.76 -9.69 8.73
N ILE A 103 -4.20 -8.58 8.13
CA ILE A 103 -4.41 -7.29 8.81
C ILE A 103 -5.86 -7.16 9.29
N GLY A 104 -6.82 -7.79 8.60
CA GLY A 104 -8.24 -7.76 8.95
C GLY A 104 -8.95 -6.44 8.58
N PHE A 105 -8.45 -5.70 7.58
CA PHE A 105 -9.14 -4.50 7.10
C PHE A 105 -10.36 -4.85 6.25
N GLY A 106 -11.45 -4.13 6.45
CA GLY A 106 -12.68 -4.25 5.66
C GLY A 106 -12.80 -3.18 4.56
N ASN A 107 -11.98 -2.13 4.59
CA ASN A 107 -11.91 -1.11 3.56
C ASN A 107 -10.51 -1.01 2.96
N LEU A 108 -10.43 -1.01 1.63
CA LEU A 108 -9.20 -0.83 0.87
C LEU A 108 -9.29 0.46 0.07
N LEU A 109 -8.38 1.40 0.33
CA LEU A 109 -8.20 2.60 -0.47
C LEU A 109 -7.00 2.40 -1.39
N VAL A 110 -7.25 2.33 -2.70
CA VAL A 110 -6.19 2.15 -3.70
C VAL A 110 -5.82 3.49 -4.34
N MET A 111 -4.55 3.86 -4.24
CA MET A 111 -3.95 4.94 -5.01
C MET A 111 -3.39 4.36 -6.32
N LEU A 112 -4.15 4.54 -7.40
CA LEU A 112 -3.80 4.06 -8.74
C LEU A 112 -3.05 5.12 -9.58
N GLN A 113 -3.00 6.35 -9.06
CA GLN A 113 -2.20 7.47 -9.55
C GLN A 113 -1.33 7.96 -8.40
N PHE A 114 -0.03 8.12 -8.64
CA PHE A 114 0.93 8.52 -7.61
C PHE A 114 2.18 9.13 -8.24
N GLY A 115 2.90 9.93 -7.44
CA GLY A 115 4.17 10.50 -7.84
C GLY A 115 4.12 11.21 -9.18
N THR A 116 5.02 10.81 -10.08
CA THR A 116 5.13 11.33 -11.44
C THR A 116 4.53 10.41 -12.50
N LEU A 117 3.66 9.48 -12.12
CA LEU A 117 3.07 8.49 -13.03
C LEU A 117 2.33 9.20 -14.19
N PRO A 118 2.73 9.00 -15.46
CA PRO A 118 2.09 9.61 -16.61
C PRO A 118 0.63 9.22 -16.75
N ALA A 119 -0.15 10.06 -17.43
CA ALA A 119 -1.57 9.84 -17.65
C ALA A 119 -1.87 8.48 -18.31
N GLU A 120 -1.03 8.06 -19.26
CA GLU A 120 -1.22 6.78 -19.96
C GLU A 120 -0.97 5.57 -19.06
N LEU A 121 0.09 5.59 -18.25
CA LEU A 121 0.34 4.52 -17.26
C LEU A 121 -0.75 4.50 -16.19
N THR A 122 -1.23 5.68 -15.78
CA THR A 122 -2.34 5.79 -14.84
C THR A 122 -3.61 5.15 -15.39
N ARG A 123 -4.01 5.46 -16.64
CA ARG A 123 -5.19 4.86 -17.27
C ARG A 123 -5.07 3.35 -17.41
N ARG A 124 -3.93 2.85 -17.88
CA ARG A 124 -3.68 1.40 -18.00
C ARG A 124 -3.73 0.69 -16.66
N ASN A 125 -3.14 1.28 -15.61
CA ASN A 125 -3.21 0.76 -14.25
C ASN A 125 -4.66 0.69 -13.75
N MET A 126 -5.42 1.78 -13.91
CA MET A 126 -6.82 1.84 -13.50
C MET A 126 -7.68 0.80 -14.22
N GLN A 127 -7.49 0.65 -15.53
CA GLN A 127 -8.22 -0.33 -16.34
C GLN A 127 -7.92 -1.76 -15.88
N ARG A 128 -6.64 -2.15 -15.83
CA ARG A 128 -6.24 -3.51 -15.37
C ARG A 128 -6.69 -3.79 -13.94
N PHE A 129 -6.58 -2.81 -13.05
CA PHE A 129 -7.08 -2.97 -11.68
C PHE A 129 -8.59 -3.21 -11.66
N ALA A 130 -9.36 -2.42 -12.40
CA ALA A 130 -10.82 -2.53 -12.43
C ALA A 130 -11.29 -3.86 -13.06
N GLU A 131 -10.64 -4.31 -14.13
CA GLU A 131 -11.02 -5.50 -14.89
C GLU A 131 -10.51 -6.80 -14.22
N GLU A 132 -9.27 -6.82 -13.74
CA GLU A 132 -8.59 -8.08 -13.39
C GLU A 132 -8.36 -8.28 -11.87
N VAL A 133 -8.38 -7.20 -11.08
CA VAL A 133 -8.06 -7.25 -9.64
C VAL A 133 -9.29 -7.02 -8.79
N MET A 134 -10.00 -5.91 -9.01
CA MET A 134 -11.11 -5.47 -8.18
C MET A 134 -12.21 -6.54 -8.03
N PRO A 135 -12.66 -7.26 -9.07
CA PRO A 135 -13.71 -8.26 -8.92
C PRO A 135 -13.30 -9.41 -7.99
N GLN A 136 -12.04 -9.85 -8.06
CA GLN A 136 -11.52 -10.95 -7.25
C GLN A 136 -11.34 -10.52 -5.79
N VAL A 137 -10.83 -9.31 -5.56
CA VAL A 137 -10.69 -8.75 -4.21
C VAL A 137 -12.06 -8.51 -3.57
N ARG A 138 -13.05 -8.04 -4.32
CA ARG A 138 -14.43 -7.86 -3.83
C ARG A 138 -15.06 -9.20 -3.44
N ARG A 139 -14.93 -10.23 -4.28
CA ARG A 139 -15.41 -11.58 -3.97
C ARG A 139 -14.78 -12.09 -2.67
N ALA A 140 -13.45 -12.00 -2.56
CA ALA A 140 -12.75 -12.44 -1.34
C ALA A 140 -13.20 -11.64 -0.11
N SER A 141 -13.41 -10.32 -0.23
CA SER A 141 -13.92 -9.49 0.86
C SER A 141 -15.32 -9.90 1.30
N GLN A 142 -16.22 -10.20 0.36
CA GLN A 142 -17.57 -10.71 0.67
C GLN A 142 -17.51 -12.07 1.38
N GLU A 143 -16.62 -12.97 0.97
CA GLU A 143 -16.41 -14.27 1.63
C GLU A 143 -15.86 -14.10 3.05
N MET A 144 -15.00 -13.13 3.29
CA MET A 144 -14.39 -12.88 4.61
C MET A 144 -15.28 -12.10 5.57
N HIS A 145 -16.10 -11.18 5.06
CA HIS A 145 -16.78 -10.15 5.87
C HIS A 145 -18.28 -10.06 5.62
N GLY A 146 -18.84 -10.89 4.74
CA GLY A 146 -20.24 -10.82 4.30
C GLY A 146 -20.53 -9.65 3.36
N GLU A 147 -21.68 -9.70 2.69
CA GLU A 147 -22.12 -8.66 1.76
C GLU A 147 -22.36 -7.32 2.46
N ALA A 148 -21.98 -6.22 1.83
CA ALA A 148 -22.37 -4.90 2.27
C ALA A 148 -23.71 -4.56 1.63
N ALA A 149 -24.75 -4.30 2.44
CA ALA A 149 -25.82 -3.45 1.97
C ALA A 149 -25.17 -2.12 1.58
N LEU A 150 -25.16 -1.81 0.28
CA LEU A 150 -24.84 -0.47 -0.19
C LEU A 150 -25.80 0.48 0.54
N PRO A 151 -25.31 1.51 1.24
CA PRO A 151 -26.19 2.61 1.62
C PRO A 151 -26.76 3.15 0.31
N LEU A 152 -28.09 3.13 0.20
CA LEU A 152 -28.84 3.82 -0.85
C LEU A 152 -28.48 5.32 -0.86
#